data_AF-A0A6D2JE51-F1
#
_entry.id   AF-A0A6D2JE51-F1
#
_cell.length_a   1.000
_cell.length_b   1.000
_cell.length_c   1.000
_cell.angle_alpha   90.00
_cell.angle_beta   90.00
_cell.angle_gamma   90.00
#
_symmetry.space_group_name_H-M   'P 1'
#
loop_
_entity.id
_entity.type
_entity.pdbx_description
1 polymer ?
#
loop_
_entity_poly.entity_id
_entity_poly.type
_entity_poly.pdbx_seq_one_letter_code
_entity_poly.pdbx_strand_id
1 'polypeptide(L)'
;MALLCPSLPSSNCRLFRCRSSNISSKYHGESKELTIARSGVSTRSISSENGLSRRDLVLIGLSSPLSMLLPVTAVTHAEEAVKMGAEELKTGSMVDEINAYSYAYPLDLPSEKLVFKWVESRKPERYSSAAPLSPDARLRIVSERVDLIDNLVISVSIGPPSSRFLTSKDKKTWTAKDVADSVLSDKSALRVTSSQRLEESSVLDAHATDIDGEPYWYYEYLVRKSPTKIAEASKLYRHYISSTAERDGFLYTINASTLGKQWDMMGPVLERTVESFRLLPPTDSYVPPYKDPWRFW
;
A
#
# COMPACT_ATOMS: atom_id res chain seq x y z
N MET A 1 -37.12 67.69 -21.00
CA MET A 1 -37.84 67.12 -22.16
C MET A 1 -36.94 66.11 -22.84
N ALA A 2 -37.46 64.89 -23.10
CA ALA A 2 -36.91 63.76 -23.87
C ALA A 2 -35.54 63.20 -23.39
N LEU A 3 -35.47 62.13 -22.58
CA LEU A 3 -35.60 60.68 -22.91
C LEU A 3 -34.78 60.23 -24.13
N LEU A 4 -33.82 59.32 -23.92
CA LEU A 4 -33.83 57.95 -24.48
C LEU A 4 -32.61 57.13 -24.01
N CYS A 5 -32.90 55.95 -23.45
CA CYS A 5 -31.97 54.88 -23.10
C CYS A 5 -31.51 54.11 -24.35
N PRO A 6 -30.41 53.33 -24.29
CA PRO A 6 -30.23 52.14 -25.10
C PRO A 6 -30.43 50.86 -24.26
N SER A 7 -31.29 50.00 -24.79
CA SER A 7 -31.65 48.68 -24.28
C SER A 7 -30.60 47.61 -24.59
N LEU A 8 -30.43 46.69 -23.65
CA LEU A 8 -29.71 45.43 -23.78
C LEU A 8 -30.55 44.42 -24.60
N PRO A 9 -29.94 43.56 -25.44
CA PRO A 9 -30.66 42.46 -26.07
C PRO A 9 -30.80 41.26 -25.13
N SER A 10 -32.03 40.78 -25.02
CA SER A 10 -32.47 39.59 -24.28
C SER A 10 -31.85 38.29 -24.84
N SER A 11 -31.20 37.50 -23.98
CA SER A 11 -30.86 36.11 -24.28
C SER A 11 -32.06 35.20 -24.04
N ASN A 12 -32.44 34.47 -25.09
CA ASN A 12 -33.44 33.40 -25.06
C ASN A 12 -32.93 32.21 -24.21
N CYS A 13 -33.43 32.08 -22.99
CA CYS A 13 -33.30 30.85 -22.22
C CYS A 13 -34.19 29.75 -22.83
N ARG A 14 -33.61 28.88 -23.67
CA ARG A 14 -34.23 27.61 -24.04
C ARG A 14 -34.12 26.64 -22.86
N LEU A 15 -35.26 26.39 -22.23
CA LEU A 15 -35.47 25.30 -21.27
C LEU A 15 -35.21 23.96 -21.97
N PHE A 16 -34.09 23.31 -21.66
CA PHE A 16 -33.89 21.90 -21.98
C PHE A 16 -34.71 21.04 -21.02
N ARG A 17 -35.88 20.62 -21.51
CA ARG A 17 -36.73 19.58 -20.94
C ARG A 17 -36.03 18.22 -21.13
N CYS A 18 -35.32 17.73 -20.12
CA CYS A 18 -34.90 16.32 -20.08
C CYS A 18 -36.11 15.45 -19.74
N ARG A 19 -36.63 14.75 -20.75
CA ARG A 19 -37.60 13.65 -20.60
C ARG A 19 -36.86 12.43 -20.06
N SER A 20 -37.20 12.01 -18.85
CA SER A 20 -36.85 10.68 -18.35
C SER A 20 -37.70 9.64 -19.09
N SER A 21 -37.07 8.80 -19.90
CA SER A 21 -37.69 7.59 -20.45
C SER A 21 -37.33 6.40 -19.56
N ASN A 22 -38.32 5.91 -18.81
CA ASN A 22 -38.26 4.65 -18.08
C ASN A 22 -38.11 3.49 -19.08
N ILE A 23 -36.96 2.84 -19.09
CA ILE A 23 -36.77 1.55 -19.77
C ILE A 23 -37.18 0.46 -18.78
N SER A 24 -38.39 -0.04 -18.96
CA SER A 24 -38.89 -1.28 -18.35
C SER A 24 -38.43 -2.45 -19.22
N SER A 25 -37.43 -3.22 -18.79
CA SER A 25 -37.16 -4.54 -19.35
C SER A 25 -37.83 -5.62 -18.50
N LYS A 26 -38.99 -6.09 -18.95
CA LYS A 26 -39.57 -7.36 -18.51
C LYS A 26 -38.84 -8.48 -19.26
N TYR A 27 -38.05 -9.28 -18.55
CA TYR A 27 -37.66 -10.61 -19.01
C TYR A 27 -38.20 -11.64 -18.02
N HIS A 28 -39.24 -12.34 -18.46
CA HIS A 28 -39.70 -13.60 -17.92
C HIS A 28 -38.93 -14.69 -18.69
N GLY A 29 -38.22 -15.57 -17.98
CA GLY A 29 -37.53 -16.71 -18.59
C GLY A 29 -37.07 -17.69 -17.51
N GLU A 30 -37.62 -18.89 -17.56
CA GLU A 30 -37.55 -19.97 -16.57
C GLU A 30 -36.12 -20.40 -16.22
N SER A 31 -35.88 -20.62 -14.92
CA SER A 31 -34.70 -21.29 -14.38
C SER A 31 -34.80 -22.79 -14.67
N LYS A 32 -33.98 -23.30 -15.60
CA LYS A 32 -33.71 -24.74 -15.72
C LYS A 32 -32.55 -25.11 -14.81
N GLU A 33 -32.88 -25.87 -13.78
CA GLU A 33 -32.01 -26.52 -12.81
C GLU A 33 -30.98 -27.40 -13.50
N LEU A 34 -29.69 -27.16 -13.22
CA LEU A 34 -28.57 -27.91 -13.78
C LEU A 34 -28.02 -28.84 -12.69
N THR A 35 -28.48 -30.09 -12.72
CA THR A 35 -28.10 -31.15 -11.79
C THR A 35 -26.65 -31.60 -12.07
N ILE A 36 -25.72 -31.29 -11.17
CA ILE A 36 -24.34 -31.78 -11.21
C ILE A 36 -24.26 -33.08 -10.39
N ALA A 37 -24.02 -34.19 -11.09
CA ALA A 37 -23.75 -35.49 -10.47
C ALA A 37 -22.33 -35.54 -9.88
N ARG A 38 -22.24 -35.94 -8.60
CA ARG A 38 -20.97 -36.26 -7.92
C ARG A 38 -20.64 -37.73 -8.18
N SER A 39 -19.47 -38.02 -8.75
CA SER A 39 -18.92 -39.39 -8.76
C SER A 39 -17.96 -39.57 -7.57
N GLY A 40 -18.08 -40.75 -6.95
CA GLY A 40 -17.58 -41.07 -5.63
C GLY A 40 -16.10 -41.39 -5.55
N VAL A 41 -15.59 -41.17 -4.33
CA VAL A 41 -14.32 -41.60 -3.78
C VAL A 41 -14.20 -43.13 -3.83
N SER A 42 -13.05 -43.63 -4.28
CA SER A 42 -12.63 -45.02 -4.07
C SER A 42 -11.50 -45.05 -3.05
N THR A 43 -11.81 -45.49 -1.84
CA THR A 43 -10.86 -45.87 -0.81
C THR A 43 -10.67 -47.39 -0.84
N ARG A 44 -9.43 -47.87 -1.00
CA ARG A 44 -9.10 -49.24 -0.60
C ARG A 44 -7.71 -49.34 0.01
N SER A 45 -7.75 -49.36 1.35
CA SER A 45 -6.96 -50.13 2.32
C SER A 45 -5.52 -50.57 1.97
N ILE A 46 -4.62 -50.10 2.83
CA ILE A 46 -3.31 -50.64 3.15
C ILE A 46 -3.46 -52.04 3.78
N SER A 47 -2.70 -53.02 3.32
CA SER A 47 -2.29 -54.18 4.13
C SER A 47 -0.84 -54.53 3.83
N SER A 48 -0.08 -54.59 4.92
CA SER A 48 1.32 -54.95 5.07
C SER A 48 1.58 -56.42 4.75
N GLU A 49 2.67 -56.74 4.04
CA GLU A 49 3.44 -57.96 4.33
C GLU A 49 4.92 -57.85 3.91
N ASN A 50 5.75 -58.09 4.93
CA ASN A 50 7.19 -58.38 5.03
C ASN A 50 8.04 -58.68 3.79
N GLY A 51 9.26 -58.14 3.81
CA GLY A 51 10.38 -58.67 3.02
C GLY A 51 11.70 -57.91 3.22
N LEU A 52 12.34 -58.04 4.39
CA LEU A 52 13.73 -57.61 4.59
C LEU A 52 14.68 -58.66 4.00
N SER A 53 15.54 -58.27 3.06
CA SER A 53 16.69 -59.08 2.63
C SER A 53 17.99 -58.30 2.77
N ARG A 54 18.96 -59.00 3.35
CA ARG A 54 20.33 -58.62 3.73
C ARG A 54 21.27 -58.75 2.52
N ARG A 55 22.44 -58.07 2.62
CA ARG A 55 23.65 -58.08 1.75
C ARG A 55 23.60 -56.97 0.68
N ASP A 56 24.56 -56.06 0.51
CA ASP A 56 25.99 -56.09 0.81
C ASP A 56 26.53 -54.73 1.23
N LEU A 57 27.54 -54.79 2.10
CA LEU A 57 28.36 -53.69 2.59
C LEU A 57 29.71 -53.79 1.88
N VAL A 58 30.06 -52.84 1.01
CA VAL A 58 31.45 -52.56 0.61
C VAL A 58 31.63 -51.05 0.48
N LEU A 59 32.73 -50.59 1.05
CA LEU A 59 33.09 -49.22 1.37
C LEU A 59 34.17 -48.74 0.38
N ILE A 60 34.27 -47.41 0.23
CA ILE A 60 35.42 -46.62 -0.29
C ILE A 60 35.37 -46.23 -1.78
N GLY A 61 35.22 -44.91 -1.98
CA GLY A 61 35.61 -44.18 -3.19
C GLY A 61 35.69 -42.69 -2.86
N LEU A 62 36.88 -42.21 -2.50
CA LEU A 62 37.19 -40.82 -2.19
C LEU A 62 36.98 -39.92 -3.41
N SER A 63 36.07 -38.95 -3.32
CA SER A 63 36.19 -37.72 -4.11
C SER A 63 35.39 -36.58 -3.45
N SER A 64 36.13 -35.62 -2.89
CA SER A 64 35.63 -34.30 -2.52
C SER A 64 35.17 -33.55 -3.78
N PRO A 65 34.11 -32.76 -3.68
CA PRO A 65 34.35 -31.34 -3.93
C PRO A 65 33.77 -30.45 -2.83
N LEU A 66 34.58 -29.44 -2.51
CA LEU A 66 34.30 -28.20 -1.82
C LEU A 66 32.84 -27.75 -1.98
N SER A 67 32.06 -27.90 -0.90
CA SER A 67 30.70 -27.37 -0.81
C SER A 67 30.78 -25.85 -0.73
N MET A 68 30.74 -25.18 -1.88
CA MET A 68 30.34 -23.77 -1.91
C MET A 68 28.87 -23.73 -1.50
N LEU A 69 28.64 -23.32 -0.26
CA LEU A 69 27.32 -22.93 0.25
C LEU A 69 26.87 -21.70 -0.54
N LEU A 70 26.20 -21.93 -1.67
CA LEU A 70 25.25 -20.97 -2.21
C LEU A 70 24.04 -20.98 -1.26
N PRO A 71 23.64 -19.82 -0.68
CA PRO A 71 22.34 -19.78 -0.04
C PRO A 71 21.30 -19.89 -1.16
N VAL A 72 20.63 -21.03 -1.21
CA VAL A 72 19.35 -21.14 -1.89
C VAL A 72 18.42 -20.18 -1.16
N THR A 73 18.07 -19.07 -1.81
CA THR A 73 17.06 -18.13 -1.35
C THR A 73 15.70 -18.82 -1.40
N ALA A 74 15.43 -19.65 -0.39
CA ALA A 74 14.06 -19.91 0.03
C ALA A 74 13.59 -18.61 0.69
N VAL A 75 12.46 -18.07 0.23
CA VAL A 75 11.73 -16.97 0.88
C VAL A 75 11.27 -17.49 2.25
N THR A 76 12.16 -17.43 3.23
CA THR A 76 11.82 -17.62 4.63
C THR A 76 11.52 -16.23 5.18
N HIS A 77 10.25 -15.98 5.51
CA HIS A 77 9.88 -14.87 6.37
C HIS A 77 10.80 -14.92 7.60
N ALA A 78 11.72 -13.95 7.72
CA ALA A 78 12.53 -13.84 8.92
C ALA A 78 11.60 -13.30 10.00
N GLU A 79 11.22 -14.17 10.93
CA GLU A 79 10.43 -13.81 12.09
C GLU A 79 11.39 -13.32 13.18
N GLU A 80 11.28 -12.05 13.55
CA GLU A 80 12.09 -11.43 14.59
C GLU A 80 11.17 -10.89 15.70
N ALA A 81 11.49 -11.21 16.96
CA ALA A 81 10.76 -10.72 18.12
C ALA A 81 11.34 -9.37 18.53
N VAL A 82 10.54 -8.30 18.40
CA VAL A 82 10.92 -6.95 18.82
C VAL A 82 10.27 -6.64 20.16
N LYS A 83 11.06 -6.22 21.15
CA LYS A 83 10.52 -5.86 22.48
C LYS A 83 9.87 -4.49 22.49
N MET A 84 8.59 -4.44 22.87
CA MET A 84 7.82 -3.24 23.19
C MET A 84 7.60 -3.18 24.70
N GLY A 85 8.50 -2.48 25.41
CA GLY A 85 8.46 -2.42 26.87
C GLY A 85 8.61 -3.81 27.50
N ALA A 86 7.53 -4.35 28.06
CA ALA A 86 7.50 -5.70 28.65
C ALA A 86 7.03 -6.80 27.68
N GLU A 87 6.67 -6.46 26.44
CA GLU A 87 6.02 -7.37 25.49
C GLU A 87 6.91 -7.69 24.29
N GLU A 88 6.84 -8.93 23.80
CA GLU A 88 7.54 -9.37 22.59
C GLU A 88 6.55 -9.34 21.42
N LEU A 89 6.72 -8.36 20.52
CA LEU A 89 5.97 -8.25 19.27
C LEU A 89 6.66 -9.13 18.22
N LYS A 90 5.97 -10.14 17.70
CA LYS A 90 6.50 -10.91 16.59
C LYS A 90 6.35 -10.11 15.30
N THR A 91 7.45 -9.85 14.62
CA THR A 91 7.50 -9.10 13.38
C THR A 91 7.96 -10.00 12.24
N GLY A 92 7.42 -9.79 11.05
CA GLY A 92 7.93 -10.34 9.80
C GLY A 92 8.70 -9.29 9.04
N SER A 93 9.66 -9.71 8.23
CA SER A 93 10.39 -8.82 7.32
C SER A 93 9.84 -8.87 5.90
N MET A 94 9.91 -7.72 5.23
CA MET A 94 9.58 -7.52 3.83
C MET A 94 10.78 -6.91 3.13
N VAL A 95 11.16 -7.49 1.99
CA VAL A 95 12.24 -6.99 1.13
C VAL A 95 11.73 -6.91 -0.30
N ASP A 96 11.90 -5.76 -0.94
CA ASP A 96 11.65 -5.53 -2.35
C ASP A 96 12.99 -5.28 -3.06
N GLU A 97 13.46 -6.28 -3.80
CA GLU A 97 14.70 -6.17 -4.58
C GLU A 97 14.56 -5.30 -5.83
N ILE A 98 13.35 -5.16 -6.36
CA ILE A 98 13.08 -4.41 -7.60
C ILE A 98 13.19 -2.91 -7.33
N ASN A 99 12.63 -2.47 -6.21
CA ASN A 99 12.63 -1.07 -5.78
C ASN A 99 13.66 -0.79 -4.68
N ALA A 100 14.42 -1.81 -4.27
CA ALA A 100 15.51 -1.77 -3.28
C ALA A 100 15.09 -1.09 -1.96
N TYR A 101 14.08 -1.63 -1.29
CA TYR A 101 13.69 -1.22 0.07
C TYR A 101 13.30 -2.42 0.94
N SER A 102 13.26 -2.21 2.25
CA SER A 102 12.76 -3.18 3.23
C SER A 102 11.97 -2.51 4.33
N TYR A 103 11.10 -3.29 4.99
CA TYR A 103 10.46 -2.91 6.26
C TYR A 103 10.06 -4.15 7.04
N ALA A 104 9.84 -3.98 8.34
CA ALA A 104 9.23 -4.95 9.22
C ALA A 104 7.73 -4.67 9.38
N TYR A 105 6.92 -5.71 9.57
CA TYR A 105 5.48 -5.59 9.81
C TYR A 105 5.03 -6.57 10.90
N PRO A 106 4.03 -6.22 11.73
CA PRO A 106 3.63 -7.04 12.87
C PRO A 106 2.92 -8.31 12.42
N LEU A 107 3.22 -9.46 13.03
CA LEU A 107 2.54 -10.75 12.77
C LEU A 107 1.53 -11.09 13.85
N ASP A 108 1.88 -10.82 15.10
CA ASP A 108 0.98 -10.96 16.23
C ASP A 108 1.21 -9.84 17.25
N LEU A 109 0.19 -9.62 18.06
CA LEU A 109 0.27 -8.80 19.26
C LEU A 109 -0.28 -9.65 20.42
N PRO A 110 0.60 -10.37 21.15
CA PRO A 110 0.16 -11.36 22.14
C PRO A 110 -0.68 -10.78 23.28
N SER A 111 -0.43 -9.53 23.67
CA SER A 111 -1.15 -8.83 24.73
C SER A 111 -2.63 -8.64 24.43
N GLU A 112 -2.95 -8.29 23.20
CA GLU A 112 -4.32 -8.15 22.70
C GLU A 112 -4.87 -9.46 22.10
N LYS A 113 -4.07 -10.54 22.12
CA LYS A 113 -4.37 -11.83 21.45
C LYS A 113 -4.73 -11.66 19.98
N LEU A 114 -4.16 -10.64 19.33
CA LEU A 114 -4.37 -10.36 17.91
C LEU A 114 -3.32 -11.12 17.10
N VAL A 115 -3.77 -11.73 16.01
CA VAL A 115 -2.91 -12.37 15.01
C VAL A 115 -3.29 -11.77 13.67
N PHE A 116 -2.37 -11.01 13.09
CA PHE A 116 -2.62 -10.27 11.87
C PHE A 116 -2.64 -11.20 10.66
N LYS A 117 -3.68 -11.10 9.84
CA LYS A 117 -3.86 -11.90 8.63
C LYS A 117 -3.59 -11.06 7.40
N TRP A 118 -2.32 -10.73 7.20
CA TRP A 118 -1.87 -9.95 6.05
C TRP A 118 -2.14 -10.67 4.73
N VAL A 119 -2.83 -9.97 3.84
CA VAL A 119 -3.00 -10.35 2.44
C VAL A 119 -2.25 -9.34 1.57
N GLU A 120 -1.38 -9.84 0.70
CA GLU A 120 -0.74 -9.02 -0.33
C GLU A 120 -1.75 -8.66 -1.42
N SER A 121 -2.39 -7.50 -1.24
CA SER A 121 -3.31 -6.91 -2.22
C SER A 121 -2.57 -6.53 -3.51
N ARG A 122 -1.34 -6.03 -3.37
CA ARG A 122 -0.44 -5.72 -4.48
C ARG A 122 0.95 -6.27 -4.19
N LYS A 123 1.38 -7.21 -5.03
CA LYS A 123 2.76 -7.70 -4.99
C LYS A 123 3.73 -6.58 -5.37
N PRO A 124 4.94 -6.56 -4.78
CA PRO A 124 6.04 -5.73 -5.24
C PRO A 124 6.16 -5.78 -6.77
N GLU A 125 5.88 -4.67 -7.42
CA GLU A 125 6.02 -4.52 -8.87
C GLU A 125 6.85 -3.28 -9.19
N ARG A 126 7.45 -3.26 -10.38
CA ARG A 126 8.34 -2.20 -10.83
C ARG A 126 7.62 -0.86 -10.78
N TYR A 127 6.64 -0.60 -11.64
CA TYR A 127 5.66 0.49 -11.52
C TYR A 127 4.46 0.16 -12.41
N SER A 128 3.22 0.37 -11.96
CA SER A 128 2.03 0.09 -12.79
C SER A 128 2.09 0.81 -14.15
N SER A 129 1.80 0.09 -15.24
CA SER A 129 1.71 0.68 -16.59
C SER A 129 0.42 1.51 -16.81
N ALA A 130 -0.50 1.50 -15.85
CA ALA A 130 -1.77 2.20 -15.99
C ALA A 130 -1.54 3.71 -16.06
N ALA A 131 -2.16 4.40 -17.02
CA ALA A 131 -2.09 5.87 -17.10
C ALA A 131 -2.56 6.50 -15.77
N PRO A 132 -1.92 7.58 -15.31
CA PRO A 132 -2.34 8.25 -14.10
C PRO A 132 -3.77 8.80 -14.27
N LEU A 133 -4.57 8.75 -13.21
CA LEU A 133 -5.97 9.20 -13.24
C LEU A 133 -6.09 10.72 -13.44
N SER A 134 -5.03 11.45 -13.11
CA SER A 134 -4.89 12.88 -13.34
C SER A 134 -3.40 13.24 -13.45
N PRO A 135 -3.04 14.40 -14.05
CA PRO A 135 -1.66 14.88 -14.08
C PRO A 135 -1.05 15.11 -12.70
N ASP A 136 -1.88 15.30 -11.67
CA ASP A 136 -1.45 15.46 -10.28
C ASP A 136 -1.33 14.09 -9.56
N ALA A 137 -1.88 12.99 -10.08
CA ALA A 137 -1.87 11.66 -9.45
C ALA A 137 -0.64 10.84 -9.83
N ARG A 138 0.55 11.34 -9.46
CA ARG A 138 1.85 10.82 -9.91
C ARG A 138 2.46 9.78 -8.97
N LEU A 139 1.84 9.50 -7.83
CA LEU A 139 2.27 8.44 -6.93
C LEU A 139 1.81 7.06 -7.42
N ARG A 140 2.72 6.08 -7.38
CA ARG A 140 2.45 4.69 -7.73
C ARG A 140 2.62 3.80 -6.52
N ILE A 141 1.56 3.08 -6.15
CA ILE A 141 1.62 2.05 -5.11
C ILE A 141 2.34 0.84 -5.72
N VAL A 142 3.51 0.50 -5.19
CA VAL A 142 4.35 -0.60 -5.66
C VAL A 142 4.19 -1.86 -4.82
N SER A 143 3.77 -1.74 -3.57
CA SER A 143 3.44 -2.87 -2.70
C SER A 143 2.32 -2.49 -1.74
N GLU A 144 1.41 -3.42 -1.46
CA GLU A 144 0.31 -3.22 -0.51
C GLU A 144 -0.04 -4.52 0.20
N ARG A 145 -0.09 -4.44 1.53
CA ARG A 145 -0.58 -5.48 2.43
C ARG A 145 -1.76 -4.95 3.22
N VAL A 146 -2.79 -5.78 3.34
CA VAL A 146 -4.03 -5.42 4.03
C VAL A 146 -4.39 -6.53 5.01
N ASP A 147 -4.70 -6.14 6.25
CA ASP A 147 -5.45 -6.99 7.16
C ASP A 147 -6.94 -6.64 7.03
N LEU A 148 -7.71 -7.56 6.47
CA LEU A 148 -9.15 -7.37 6.25
C LEU A 148 -9.96 -7.50 7.54
N ILE A 149 -9.44 -8.19 8.55
CA ILE A 149 -10.12 -8.38 9.84
C ILE A 149 -9.97 -7.10 10.65
N ASP A 150 -8.72 -6.69 10.87
CA ASP A 150 -8.41 -5.55 11.75
C ASP A 150 -8.35 -4.20 11.01
N ASN A 151 -8.63 -4.20 9.70
CA ASN A 151 -8.67 -3.01 8.84
C ASN A 151 -7.35 -2.22 8.79
N LEU A 152 -6.23 -2.93 8.92
CA LEU A 152 -4.90 -2.37 8.80
C LEU A 152 -4.44 -2.37 7.34
N VAL A 153 -3.70 -1.34 6.94
CA VAL A 153 -3.09 -1.27 5.61
C VAL A 153 -1.66 -0.77 5.74
N ILE A 154 -0.73 -1.51 5.12
CA ILE A 154 0.64 -1.09 4.90
C ILE A 154 0.85 -1.00 3.39
N SER A 155 1.30 0.15 2.90
CA SER A 155 1.57 0.34 1.48
C SER A 155 2.83 1.15 1.24
N VAL A 156 3.55 0.80 0.18
CA VAL A 156 4.70 1.56 -0.30
C VAL A 156 4.35 2.22 -1.61
N SER A 157 4.57 3.52 -1.69
CA SER A 157 4.35 4.32 -2.89
C SER A 157 5.62 5.03 -3.31
N ILE A 158 5.82 5.13 -4.62
CA ILE A 158 6.94 5.83 -5.23
C ILE A 158 6.38 6.91 -6.17
N GLY A 159 6.96 8.10 -6.15
CA GLY A 159 6.66 9.11 -7.16
C GLY A 159 7.54 10.35 -7.09
N PRO A 160 7.42 11.24 -8.09
CA PRO A 160 8.24 12.43 -8.15
C PRO A 160 7.83 13.44 -7.07
N PRO A 161 8.77 14.25 -6.54
CA PRO A 161 8.44 15.36 -5.66
C PRO A 161 7.53 16.38 -6.37
N SER A 162 6.69 17.05 -5.59
CA SER A 162 5.83 18.13 -6.05
C SER A 162 6.61 19.43 -5.97
N SER A 163 6.88 20.03 -7.14
CA SER A 163 7.58 21.32 -7.24
C SER A 163 6.79 22.49 -6.64
N ARG A 164 5.52 22.27 -6.25
CA ARG A 164 4.70 23.24 -5.52
C ARG A 164 5.18 23.42 -4.08
N PHE A 165 5.73 22.38 -3.47
CA PHE A 165 6.19 22.37 -2.08
C PHE A 165 7.71 22.28 -2.01
N LEU A 166 8.31 21.40 -2.82
CA LEU A 166 9.75 21.15 -2.84
C LEU A 166 10.39 21.91 -4.01
N THR A 167 10.78 23.16 -3.75
CA THR A 167 11.35 24.06 -4.77
C THR A 167 12.85 23.87 -4.98
N SER A 168 13.58 23.55 -3.92
CA SER A 168 15.01 23.24 -3.94
C SER A 168 15.26 21.81 -4.41
N LYS A 169 16.35 21.58 -5.14
CA LYS A 169 16.84 20.23 -5.45
C LYS A 169 17.62 19.59 -4.31
N ASP A 170 18.11 20.40 -3.37
CA ASP A 170 18.85 19.90 -2.22
C ASP A 170 17.88 19.41 -1.14
N LYS A 171 17.82 18.09 -0.97
CA LYS A 171 16.93 17.46 0.00
C LYS A 171 17.20 17.86 1.44
N LYS A 172 18.42 18.28 1.78
CA LYS A 172 18.76 18.74 3.14
C LYS A 172 18.02 20.03 3.54
N THR A 173 17.53 20.77 2.55
CA THR A 173 16.76 22.00 2.77
C THR A 173 15.27 21.75 2.99
N TRP A 174 14.79 20.52 2.79
CA TRP A 174 13.37 20.19 2.86
C TRP A 174 12.91 19.96 4.30
N THR A 175 11.79 20.59 4.67
CA THR A 175 11.15 20.31 5.97
C THR A 175 10.28 19.06 5.87
N ALA A 176 10.10 18.34 6.98
CA ALA A 176 9.22 17.17 7.03
C ALA A 176 7.78 17.50 6.61
N LYS A 177 7.31 18.70 6.97
CA LYS A 177 6.00 19.19 6.57
C LYS A 177 5.89 19.39 5.06
N ASP A 178 6.88 20.01 4.41
CA ASP A 178 6.84 20.23 2.95
C ASP A 178 6.89 18.90 2.19
N VAL A 179 7.65 17.92 2.71
CA VAL A 179 7.70 16.56 2.14
C VAL A 179 6.35 15.87 2.31
N ALA A 180 5.73 15.96 3.49
CA ALA A 180 4.40 15.42 3.73
C ALA A 180 3.37 16.04 2.79
N ASP A 181 3.33 17.37 2.67
CA ASP A 181 2.41 18.10 1.80
C ASP A 181 2.64 17.76 0.31
N SER A 182 3.90 17.58 -0.11
CA SER A 182 4.27 17.10 -1.44
C SER A 182 3.72 15.71 -1.75
N VAL A 183 3.82 14.77 -0.81
CA VAL A 183 3.30 13.41 -1.02
C VAL A 183 1.76 13.42 -0.98
N LEU A 184 1.17 14.13 -0.03
CA LEU A 184 -0.28 14.15 0.14
C LEU A 184 -1.01 14.86 -1.01
N SER A 185 -0.37 15.84 -1.67
CA SER A 185 -0.96 16.50 -2.83
C SER A 185 -1.29 15.52 -3.95
N ASP A 186 -0.40 14.54 -4.17
CA ASP A 186 -0.51 13.59 -5.28
C ASP A 186 -1.40 12.38 -4.93
N LYS A 187 -1.73 12.17 -3.65
CA LYS A 187 -2.74 11.18 -3.21
C LYS A 187 -4.18 11.65 -3.46
N SER A 188 -4.42 12.95 -3.56
CA SER A 188 -5.76 13.52 -3.78
C SER A 188 -6.19 13.40 -5.26
N ALA A 189 -6.53 12.18 -5.70
CA ALA A 189 -6.80 11.87 -7.11
C ALA A 189 -8.12 12.46 -7.67
N LEU A 190 -9.00 13.01 -6.83
CA LEU A 190 -10.28 13.58 -7.25
C LEU A 190 -10.17 15.08 -7.53
N ARG A 191 -10.89 15.55 -8.56
CA ARG A 191 -11.05 16.98 -8.89
C ARG A 191 -11.93 17.66 -7.86
N VAL A 192 -11.34 17.91 -6.71
CA VAL A 192 -11.93 18.56 -5.56
C VAL A 192 -11.31 19.97 -5.51
N THR A 193 -12.07 21.00 -5.12
CA THR A 193 -11.50 22.35 -4.98
C THR A 193 -10.39 22.34 -3.93
N SER A 194 -9.38 23.22 -4.02
CA SER A 194 -8.25 23.23 -3.07
C SER A 194 -8.69 23.29 -1.60
N SER A 195 -9.75 24.04 -1.29
CA SER A 195 -10.36 24.10 0.04
C SER A 195 -10.90 22.74 0.51
N GLN A 196 -11.46 21.99 -0.42
CA GLN A 196 -12.17 20.73 -0.20
C GLN A 196 -11.15 19.56 -0.19
N ARG A 197 -9.97 19.73 -0.80
CA ARG A 197 -8.79 18.85 -0.67
C ARG A 197 -8.13 18.97 0.71
N LEU A 198 -8.05 20.18 1.25
CA LEU A 198 -7.52 20.44 2.60
C LEU A 198 -8.44 19.86 3.70
N GLU A 199 -9.72 19.64 3.38
CA GLU A 199 -10.69 18.93 4.23
C GLU A 199 -10.60 17.39 4.13
N GLU A 200 -9.89 16.85 3.13
CA GLU A 200 -9.75 15.40 2.95
C GLU A 200 -8.59 14.81 3.74
N SER A 201 -7.48 15.55 3.89
CA SER A 201 -6.31 15.11 4.66
C SER A 201 -5.68 16.21 5.49
N SER A 202 -5.35 15.91 6.74
CA SER A 202 -4.71 16.86 7.68
C SER A 202 -3.46 16.25 8.32
N VAL A 203 -2.31 16.89 8.15
CA VAL A 203 -1.06 16.53 8.85
C VAL A 203 -1.15 16.94 10.32
N LEU A 204 -0.88 15.99 11.22
CA LEU A 204 -0.92 16.17 12.68
C LEU A 204 0.47 16.44 13.25
N ASP A 205 1.44 15.62 12.87
CA ASP A 205 2.84 15.73 13.26
C ASP A 205 3.74 15.51 12.05
N ALA A 206 4.91 16.16 12.04
CA ALA A 206 5.93 15.93 11.04
C ALA A 206 7.32 16.24 11.60
N HIS A 207 8.24 15.29 11.48
CA HIS A 207 9.62 15.42 11.92
C HIS A 207 10.58 14.69 10.96
N ALA A 208 11.88 14.96 11.09
CA ALA A 208 12.91 14.37 10.25
C ALA A 208 14.01 13.77 11.11
N THR A 209 14.56 12.64 10.67
CA THR A 209 15.68 11.95 11.32
C THR A 209 16.71 11.60 10.26
N ASP A 210 17.99 11.69 10.60
CA ASP A 210 19.09 11.26 9.74
C ASP A 210 19.45 9.81 10.07
N ILE A 211 19.47 8.95 9.07
CA ILE A 211 19.85 7.55 9.17
C ILE A 211 20.90 7.29 8.10
N ASP A 212 22.11 6.92 8.51
CA ASP A 212 23.25 6.65 7.63
C ASP A 212 23.60 7.82 6.67
N GLY A 213 23.37 9.08 7.10
CA GLY A 213 23.62 10.28 6.30
C GLY A 213 22.49 10.63 5.33
N GLU A 214 21.39 9.89 5.36
CA GLU A 214 20.21 10.09 4.53
C GLU A 214 19.03 10.57 5.39
N PRO A 215 18.33 11.65 5.00
CA PRO A 215 17.16 12.12 5.72
C PRO A 215 15.93 11.23 5.47
N TYR A 216 15.27 10.85 6.54
CA TYR A 216 13.95 10.22 6.57
C TYR A 216 12.96 11.19 7.21
N TRP A 217 11.88 11.50 6.50
CA TRP A 217 10.81 12.37 6.98
C TRP A 217 9.63 11.54 7.44
N TYR A 218 9.28 11.69 8.71
CA TYR A 218 8.20 11.00 9.38
C TYR A 218 7.03 11.96 9.57
N TYR A 219 5.81 11.49 9.37
CA TYR A 219 4.63 12.32 9.57
C TYR A 219 3.39 11.48 9.86
N GLU A 220 2.54 12.01 10.74
CA GLU A 220 1.22 11.50 11.03
C GLU A 220 0.18 12.37 10.33
N TYR A 221 -0.84 11.75 9.74
CA TYR A 221 -1.93 12.47 9.11
C TYR A 221 -3.25 11.71 9.17
N LEU A 222 -4.35 12.46 9.13
CA LEU A 222 -5.69 11.92 9.03
C LEU A 222 -6.16 11.99 7.60
N VAL A 223 -6.93 10.98 7.18
CA VAL A 223 -7.73 11.04 5.95
C VAL A 223 -9.19 10.81 6.30
N ARG A 224 -10.04 11.74 5.88
CA ARG A 224 -11.48 11.63 6.03
C ARG A 224 -12.04 10.58 5.07
N LYS A 225 -12.77 9.60 5.59
CA LYS A 225 -13.52 8.65 4.75
C LYS A 225 -14.85 9.27 4.32
N SER A 226 -15.34 8.88 3.15
CA SER A 226 -16.65 9.29 2.68
C SER A 226 -17.73 8.83 3.70
N PRO A 227 -18.64 9.71 4.11
CA PRO A 227 -19.76 9.33 4.95
C PRO A 227 -20.57 8.23 4.27
N THR A 228 -20.79 7.10 4.95
CA THR A 228 -21.74 6.09 4.49
C THR A 228 -23.08 6.36 5.16
N LYS A 229 -24.21 5.95 4.54
CA LYS A 229 -25.56 6.16 5.10
C LYS A 229 -25.76 5.62 6.53
N ILE A 230 -24.85 4.77 6.99
CA ILE A 230 -24.93 4.00 8.24
C ILE A 230 -24.09 4.66 9.36
N ALA A 231 -23.13 5.52 9.02
CA ALA A 231 -22.21 6.11 9.98
C ALA A 231 -22.27 7.64 9.90
N GLU A 232 -22.49 8.30 11.04
CA GLU A 232 -22.46 9.75 11.14
C GLU A 232 -21.17 10.32 10.54
N ALA A 233 -21.33 11.30 9.64
CA ALA A 233 -20.29 11.88 8.79
C ALA A 233 -19.10 12.54 9.53
N SER A 234 -19.21 12.69 10.85
CA SER A 234 -18.31 13.49 11.68
C SER A 234 -17.19 12.70 12.36
N LYS A 235 -17.15 11.35 12.26
CA LYS A 235 -16.21 10.52 13.03
C LYS A 235 -15.52 9.38 12.27
N LEU A 236 -15.50 9.41 10.94
CA LEU A 236 -14.84 8.38 10.13
C LEU A 236 -13.53 8.88 9.53
N TYR A 237 -12.49 8.94 10.36
CA TYR A 237 -11.13 9.18 9.91
C TYR A 237 -10.33 7.87 9.92
N ARG A 238 -9.43 7.75 8.95
CA ARG A 238 -8.34 6.78 9.00
C ARG A 238 -7.07 7.53 9.42
N HIS A 239 -6.39 7.04 10.44
CA HIS A 239 -5.10 7.55 10.86
C HIS A 239 -4.01 6.86 10.06
N TYR A 240 -3.04 7.66 9.63
CA TYR A 240 -1.86 7.21 8.92
C TYR A 240 -0.61 7.70 9.63
N ILE A 241 0.40 6.86 9.66
CA ILE A 241 1.78 7.23 9.90
C ILE A 241 2.61 6.82 8.69
N SER A 242 3.56 7.67 8.32
CA SER A 242 4.37 7.49 7.13
C SER A 242 5.81 7.88 7.35
N SER A 243 6.69 7.23 6.60
CA SER A 243 8.09 7.60 6.47
C SER A 243 8.41 7.72 4.99
N THR A 244 9.05 8.82 4.63
CA THR A 244 9.48 9.10 3.28
C THR A 244 10.98 9.25 3.25
N ALA A 245 11.62 8.67 2.24
CA ALA A 245 13.01 8.87 1.89
C ALA A 245 13.13 9.25 0.42
N GLU A 246 14.21 9.92 0.05
CA GLU A 246 14.49 10.32 -1.32
C GLU A 246 15.60 9.46 -1.92
N ARG A 247 15.39 9.00 -3.16
CA ARG A 247 16.42 8.37 -3.98
C ARG A 247 16.21 8.71 -5.44
N ASP A 248 17.29 9.07 -6.12
CA ASP A 248 17.34 9.32 -7.56
C ASP A 248 16.32 10.36 -8.08
N GLY A 249 15.93 11.31 -7.23
CA GLY A 249 14.93 12.34 -7.50
C GLY A 249 13.49 11.90 -7.25
N PHE A 250 13.26 10.75 -6.60
CA PHE A 250 11.93 10.21 -6.32
C PHE A 250 11.74 9.97 -4.82
N LEU A 251 10.50 10.17 -4.36
CA LEU A 251 10.09 9.94 -2.99
C LEU A 251 9.58 8.51 -2.85
N TYR A 252 10.18 7.76 -1.93
CA TYR A 252 9.79 6.43 -1.51
C TYR A 252 9.10 6.56 -0.17
N THR A 253 7.80 6.29 -0.12
CA THR A 253 6.98 6.50 1.07
C THR A 253 6.35 5.18 1.50
N ILE A 254 6.67 4.72 2.70
CA ILE A 254 5.86 3.74 3.41
C ILE A 254 4.70 4.44 4.12
N ASN A 255 3.53 3.83 4.08
CA ASN A 255 2.34 4.28 4.80
C ASN A 255 1.80 3.10 5.60
N ALA A 256 1.53 3.32 6.87
CA ALA A 256 0.84 2.36 7.74
C ALA A 256 -0.41 3.03 8.29
N SER A 257 -1.55 2.33 8.29
CA SER A 257 -2.83 2.96 8.64
C SER A 257 -3.84 2.02 9.28
N THR A 258 -4.71 2.63 10.08
CA THR A 258 -5.81 1.97 10.79
C THR A 258 -6.99 2.93 10.99
N LEU A 259 -8.15 2.41 11.36
CA LEU A 259 -9.30 3.24 11.70
C LEU A 259 -8.99 4.09 12.94
N GLY A 260 -9.44 5.34 12.98
CA GLY A 260 -9.13 6.23 14.11
C GLY A 260 -9.56 5.69 15.47
N LYS A 261 -10.62 4.87 15.54
CA LYS A 261 -11.06 4.20 16.78
C LYS A 261 -10.06 3.17 17.33
N GLN A 262 -9.15 2.66 16.49
CA GLN A 262 -8.13 1.68 16.84
C GLN A 262 -6.76 2.32 17.01
N TRP A 263 -6.63 3.65 16.83
CA TRP A 263 -5.34 4.33 16.80
C TRP A 263 -4.57 4.21 18.12
N ASP A 264 -5.23 4.38 19.26
CA ASP A 264 -4.56 4.30 20.57
C ASP A 264 -3.88 2.94 20.80
N MET A 265 -4.46 1.87 20.25
CA MET A 265 -3.94 0.51 20.35
C MET A 265 -2.93 0.17 19.24
N MET A 266 -3.25 0.52 17.99
CA MET A 266 -2.49 0.10 16.81
C MET A 266 -1.40 1.11 16.40
N GLY A 267 -1.53 2.38 16.77
CA GLY A 267 -0.62 3.46 16.42
C GLY A 267 0.83 3.14 16.76
N PRO A 268 1.16 2.78 18.01
CA PRO A 268 2.53 2.41 18.39
C PRO A 268 3.09 1.21 17.61
N VAL A 269 2.23 0.25 17.23
CA VAL A 269 2.64 -0.93 16.44
C VAL A 269 2.96 -0.52 14.99
N LEU A 270 2.14 0.36 14.41
CA LEU A 270 2.34 0.89 13.06
C LEU A 270 3.51 1.86 12.98
N GLU A 271 3.80 2.59 14.05
CA GLU A 271 4.99 3.44 14.15
C GLU A 271 6.27 2.62 13.97
N ARG A 272 6.40 1.48 14.64
CA ARG A 272 7.53 0.55 14.45
C ARG A 272 7.69 0.06 13.01
N THR A 273 6.57 -0.22 12.35
CA THR A 273 6.57 -0.63 10.93
C THR A 273 7.20 0.47 10.08
N VAL A 274 6.79 1.72 10.29
CA VAL A 274 7.28 2.87 9.54
C VAL A 274 8.72 3.23 9.92
N GLU A 275 9.08 3.15 11.20
CA GLU A 275 10.44 3.33 11.70
C GLU A 275 11.43 2.34 11.12
N SER A 276 10.98 1.12 10.78
CA SER A 276 11.83 0.06 10.21
C SER A 276 12.09 0.21 8.71
N PHE A 277 11.41 1.14 8.03
CA PHE A 277 11.52 1.30 6.59
C PHE A 277 12.91 1.81 6.19
N ARG A 278 13.59 1.05 5.33
CA ARG A 278 14.94 1.37 4.86
C ARG A 278 15.03 1.23 3.36
N LEU A 279 15.73 2.17 2.76
CA LEU A 279 16.22 2.07 1.41
C LEU A 279 17.47 1.19 1.38
N LEU A 280 17.40 0.06 0.67
CA LEU A 280 18.50 -0.91 0.54
C LEU A 280 19.46 -0.51 -0.59
N PRO A 281 20.74 -0.89 -0.55
CA PRO A 281 21.65 -0.67 -1.67
C PRO A 281 21.07 -1.21 -2.99
N PRO A 282 21.13 -0.43 -4.10
CA PRO A 282 20.72 -0.92 -5.41
C PRO A 282 21.45 -2.21 -5.79
N THR A 283 20.69 -3.22 -6.21
CA THR A 283 21.21 -4.47 -6.77
C THR A 283 21.08 -4.47 -8.29
N ASP A 284 21.54 -5.53 -8.96
CA ASP A 284 21.33 -5.70 -10.41
C ASP A 284 19.84 -5.75 -10.80
N SER A 285 18.98 -6.15 -9.85
CA SER A 285 17.52 -6.17 -10.01
C SER A 285 16.89 -4.78 -9.86
N TYR A 286 17.60 -3.81 -9.30
CA TYR A 286 17.06 -2.48 -9.05
C TYR A 286 16.79 -1.75 -10.37
N VAL A 287 15.58 -1.24 -10.49
CA VAL A 287 15.22 -0.36 -11.61
C VAL A 287 14.83 1.00 -11.09
N PRO A 288 15.66 2.03 -11.35
CA PRO A 288 15.31 3.37 -10.93
C PRO A 288 14.11 3.94 -11.69
N PRO A 289 13.26 4.74 -11.03
CA PRO A 289 12.06 5.32 -11.64
C PRO A 289 12.33 6.16 -12.89
N TYR A 290 13.48 6.82 -12.99
CA TYR A 290 13.86 7.65 -14.15
C TYR A 290 14.11 6.85 -15.43
N LYS A 291 14.22 5.51 -15.37
CA LYS A 291 14.31 4.68 -16.59
C LYS A 291 12.98 4.56 -17.32
N ASP A 292 11.87 4.66 -16.59
CA ASP A 292 10.50 4.56 -17.13
C ASP A 292 9.63 5.75 -16.67
N PRO A 293 10.04 7.02 -16.92
CA PRO A 293 9.41 8.18 -16.33
C PRO A 293 7.94 8.34 -16.75
N TRP A 294 7.57 7.89 -17.96
CA TRP A 294 6.20 7.90 -18.46
C TRP A 294 5.23 7.06 -17.61
N ARG A 295 5.73 6.18 -16.74
CA ARG A 295 4.86 5.47 -15.78
C ARG A 295 4.32 6.41 -14.69
N PHE A 296 4.84 7.62 -14.57
CA PHE A 296 4.42 8.62 -13.59
C PHE A 296 3.68 9.82 -14.21
N TRP A 297 3.48 9.84 -15.54
CA TRP A 297 2.88 10.96 -16.30
C TRP A 297 1.81 10.53 -17.28
#